data_AF-A0A1E9B753-F1
#
_entry.id   AF-A0A1E9B753-F1
#
_cell.length_a   1.000
_cell.length_b   1.000
_cell.length_c   1.000
_cell.angle_alpha   90.00
_cell.angle_beta   90.00
_cell.angle_gamma   90.00
#
_symmetry.space_group_name_H-M   'P 1'
#
loop_
_entity.id
_entity.type
_entity.pdbx_description
1 polymer ?
#
loop_
_entity_poly.entity_id
_entity_poly.type
_entity_poly.pdbx_seq_one_letter_code
_entity_poly.pdbx_strand_id
1 'polypeptide(L)'
;MNKKIKITEEKGVSWGSSAAHAEKPLKNLDLYLCVGQSNMAGRGKLSPEVMDTLRNVYLLNAEDKFEPAVNPLNRYSTIGKGLGWQQLGPAYGFAKEMATKKHPIGLIVNARGGSSIRSWVKNAKQSGGYYDEAVRRTKEAMKYGTLKAIIWHQGEADCHHSEAYREKITQLMTDLRNDLGMPDLPVVVGQIAQWNWTRKPHIPEGTKPFNDMIKEISAFLPHSACVSSEGLTPLKDETDPHFDAASQIILGRRYAKEVKKLINK
;
A
#
# COMPACT_ATOMS: atom_id res chain seq x y z
N MET A 1 38.80 36.35 61.66
CA MET A 1 38.09 35.18 62.25
C MET A 1 36.88 34.90 61.37
N ASN A 2 36.96 33.98 60.40
CA ASN A 2 36.66 32.54 60.54
C ASN A 2 35.26 32.22 61.07
N LYS A 3 34.39 31.71 60.18
CA LYS A 3 33.93 30.32 60.29
C LYS A 3 33.46 29.76 58.93
N LYS A 4 34.22 28.76 58.47
CA LYS A 4 33.88 27.76 57.45
C LYS A 4 32.75 26.87 57.96
N ILE A 5 31.88 26.39 57.06
CA ILE A 5 31.42 24.99 57.08
C ILE A 5 31.51 24.44 55.65
N LYS A 6 32.08 23.24 55.56
CA LYS A 6 32.42 22.44 54.37
C LYS A 6 31.16 21.94 53.65
N ILE A 7 31.24 21.83 52.33
CA ILE A 7 30.53 20.79 51.57
C ILE A 7 31.58 20.02 50.79
N THR A 8 31.60 18.72 51.00
CA THR A 8 32.51 17.71 50.44
C THR A 8 32.13 17.38 48.99
N GLU A 9 33.14 17.24 48.14
CA GLU A 9 33.03 16.66 46.80
C GLU A 9 32.73 15.15 46.89
N GLU A 10 31.73 14.70 46.13
CA GLU A 10 31.66 13.31 45.67
C GLU A 10 31.48 13.26 44.15
N LYS A 11 32.57 12.83 43.52
CA LYS A 11 32.69 11.91 42.37
C LYS A 11 31.56 11.90 41.33
N GLY A 12 31.95 12.28 40.12
CA GLY A 12 31.09 12.34 38.96
C GLY A 12 30.56 10.98 38.49
N VAL A 13 29.46 11.09 37.75
CA VAL A 13 29.02 10.11 36.77
C VAL A 13 28.84 10.85 35.45
N SER A 14 29.84 10.67 34.59
CA SER A 14 29.74 10.97 33.16
C SER A 14 28.70 10.01 32.58
N TRP A 15 27.52 10.53 32.24
CA TRP A 15 26.61 9.82 31.36
C TRP A 15 27.21 9.90 29.96
N GLY A 16 27.88 8.82 29.57
CA GLY A 16 28.41 8.64 28.25
C GLY A 16 27.35 8.99 27.21
N SER A 17 27.70 9.93 26.35
CA SER A 17 27.10 10.08 25.03
C SER A 17 27.15 8.70 24.37
N SER A 18 26.03 7.97 24.39
CA SER A 18 25.81 6.93 23.41
C SER A 18 25.70 7.67 22.09
N ALA A 19 26.81 7.77 21.36
CA ALA A 19 26.80 8.12 19.96
C ALA A 19 25.75 7.23 19.32
N ALA A 20 24.60 7.83 19.01
CA ALA A 20 23.61 7.24 18.13
C ALA A 20 24.40 6.75 16.94
N HIS A 21 24.39 5.43 16.71
CA HIS A 21 24.86 4.90 15.45
C HIS A 21 24.06 5.68 14.41
N ALA A 22 24.71 6.61 13.73
CA ALA A 22 24.09 7.33 12.63
C ALA A 22 23.65 6.24 11.66
N GLU A 23 22.35 5.93 11.66
CA GLU A 23 21.81 4.94 10.75
C GLU A 23 22.26 5.35 9.36
N LYS A 24 22.92 4.42 8.65
CA LYS A 24 23.36 4.70 7.29
C LYS A 24 22.17 5.27 6.52
N PRO A 25 22.35 6.36 5.78
CA PRO A 25 21.25 6.98 5.07
C PRO A 25 20.58 5.92 4.18
N LEU A 26 19.27 5.76 4.34
CA LEU A 26 18.48 4.82 3.54
C LEU A 26 18.63 5.18 2.07
N LYS A 27 19.29 4.31 1.31
CA LYS A 27 19.48 4.44 -0.13
C LYS A 27 19.34 3.06 -0.77
N ASN A 28 19.00 3.05 -2.05
CA ASN A 28 18.82 1.84 -2.86
C ASN A 28 17.65 0.96 -2.39
N LEU A 29 16.55 1.58 -1.93
CA LEU A 29 15.32 0.85 -1.65
C LEU A 29 14.67 0.37 -2.95
N ASP A 30 14.10 -0.83 -2.92
CA ASP A 30 13.13 -1.26 -3.91
C ASP A 30 11.75 -0.71 -3.50
N LEU A 31 11.23 0.25 -4.26
CA LEU A 31 10.04 1.01 -3.88
C LEU A 31 8.77 0.43 -4.51
N TYR A 32 7.67 0.47 -3.77
CA TYR A 32 6.37 -0.02 -4.22
C TYR A 32 5.26 0.96 -3.86
N LEU A 33 4.53 1.41 -4.88
CA LEU A 33 3.34 2.24 -4.70
C LEU A 33 2.12 1.35 -4.44
N CYS A 34 1.47 1.50 -3.30
CA CYS A 34 0.29 0.73 -2.90
C CYS A 34 -0.92 1.66 -2.79
N VAL A 35 -1.83 1.58 -3.76
CA VAL A 35 -2.94 2.52 -3.94
C VAL A 35 -4.25 1.79 -4.29
N GLY A 36 -5.36 2.50 -4.16
CA GLY A 36 -6.70 1.95 -4.35
C GLY A 36 -7.61 2.29 -3.18
N GLN A 37 -8.51 1.37 -2.80
CA GLN A 37 -9.56 1.65 -1.81
C GLN A 37 -9.40 0.92 -0.47
N SER A 38 -10.51 0.62 0.21
CA SER A 38 -10.55 0.09 1.58
C SER A 38 -9.82 -1.23 1.73
N ASN A 39 -9.89 -2.14 0.75
CA ASN A 39 -9.15 -3.39 0.81
C ASN A 39 -7.62 -3.18 0.66
N MET A 40 -7.14 -2.19 -0.11
CA MET A 40 -5.72 -1.78 -0.06
C MET A 40 -5.35 -1.11 1.27
N ALA A 41 -6.20 -0.18 1.72
CA ALA A 41 -6.01 0.58 2.96
C ALA A 41 -5.98 -0.34 4.20
N GLY A 42 -6.70 -1.46 4.12
CA GLY A 42 -6.77 -2.49 5.14
C GLY A 42 -8.03 -2.38 6.01
N ARG A 43 -8.74 -3.50 6.15
CA ARG A 43 -9.88 -3.69 7.06
C ARG A 43 -9.79 -4.95 7.89
N GLY A 44 -8.84 -5.84 7.57
CA GLY A 44 -8.58 -7.04 8.34
C GLY A 44 -8.14 -6.67 9.75
N LYS A 45 -8.81 -7.23 10.77
CA LYS A 45 -8.55 -6.89 12.18
C LYS A 45 -7.07 -7.08 12.53
N LEU A 46 -6.46 -6.05 13.14
CA LEU A 46 -5.10 -6.17 13.68
C LEU A 46 -5.10 -7.11 14.89
N SER A 47 -4.06 -7.95 14.98
CA SER A 47 -3.74 -8.80 16.12
C SER A 47 -2.31 -8.52 16.58
N PRO A 48 -1.91 -8.88 17.80
CA PRO A 48 -0.53 -8.71 18.27
C PRO A 48 0.52 -9.30 17.32
N GLU A 49 0.21 -10.44 16.68
CA GLU A 49 1.10 -11.17 15.76
C GLU A 49 1.48 -10.39 14.49
N VAL A 50 0.70 -9.37 14.12
CA VAL A 50 0.95 -8.52 12.95
C VAL A 50 1.41 -7.11 13.32
N MET A 51 1.68 -6.84 14.60
CA MET A 51 2.09 -5.52 15.09
C MET A 51 3.61 -5.37 15.26
N ASP A 52 4.39 -6.42 15.02
CA ASP A 52 5.85 -6.34 15.02
C ASP A 52 6.38 -5.44 13.88
N THR A 53 7.47 -4.73 14.15
CA THR A 53 8.21 -4.00 13.12
C THR A 53 8.73 -4.96 12.05
N LEU A 54 8.43 -4.67 10.79
CA LEU A 54 8.84 -5.47 9.65
C LEU A 54 10.34 -5.28 9.36
N ARG A 55 11.06 -6.39 9.20
CA ARG A 55 12.50 -6.38 8.92
C ARG A 55 12.79 -5.96 7.48
N ASN A 56 13.67 -4.97 7.30
CA ASN A 56 14.06 -4.41 5.98
C ASN A 56 12.90 -3.83 5.17
N VAL A 57 11.81 -3.45 5.84
CA VAL A 57 10.65 -2.81 5.23
C VAL A 57 10.52 -1.42 5.85
N TYR A 58 10.39 -0.42 5.00
CA TYR A 58 10.22 0.96 5.40
C TYR A 58 8.91 1.51 4.85
N LEU A 59 8.27 2.40 5.59
CA LEU A 59 7.03 3.06 5.19
C LEU A 59 7.29 4.55 5.02
N LEU A 60 6.81 5.12 3.91
CA LEU A 60 6.87 6.57 3.68
C LEU A 60 5.87 7.28 4.59
N ASN A 61 6.36 8.17 5.45
CA ASN A 61 5.57 8.87 6.45
C ASN A 61 4.94 10.18 5.94
N ALA A 62 4.29 10.94 6.83
CA ALA A 62 3.60 12.17 6.46
C ALA A 62 4.58 13.29 6.00
N GLU A 63 5.81 13.24 6.48
CA GLU A 63 6.90 14.17 6.15
C GLU A 63 7.75 13.71 4.95
N ASP A 64 7.25 12.73 4.18
CA ASP A 64 7.92 12.13 3.03
C ASP A 64 9.32 11.55 3.34
N LYS A 65 9.46 11.01 4.56
CA LYS A 65 10.65 10.26 5.01
C LYS A 65 10.30 8.80 5.26
N PHE A 66 11.27 7.93 5.07
CA PHE A 66 11.10 6.51 5.39
C PHE A 66 11.38 6.24 6.86
N GLU A 67 10.49 5.48 7.49
CA GLU A 67 10.66 4.93 8.84
C GLU A 67 10.45 3.41 8.83
N PRO A 68 10.95 2.65 9.82
CA PRO A 68 10.66 1.22 9.93
C PRO A 68 9.16 0.94 9.89
N ALA A 69 8.75 0.01 9.03
CA ALA A 69 7.34 -0.25 8.80
C ALA A 69 6.73 -1.07 9.94
N VAL A 70 5.60 -0.60 10.44
CA VAL A 70 4.71 -1.29 11.40
C VAL A 70 3.27 -1.11 10.94
N ASN A 71 2.34 -1.99 11.31
CA ASN A 71 0.93 -1.78 10.99
C ASN A 71 0.29 -0.64 11.82
N PRO A 72 -0.80 -0.02 11.35
CA PRO A 72 -1.39 -0.16 10.02
C PRO A 72 -0.56 0.59 8.95
N LEU A 73 -0.35 -0.05 7.80
CA LEU A 73 0.56 0.48 6.77
C LEU A 73 -0.02 1.67 5.99
N ASN A 74 -1.34 1.87 5.99
CA ASN A 74 -1.96 3.04 5.36
C ASN A 74 -2.07 4.26 6.31
N ARG A 75 -1.40 4.26 7.47
CA ARG A 75 -1.54 5.31 8.50
C ARG A 75 -1.17 6.72 8.04
N TYR A 76 -0.28 6.82 7.05
CA TYR A 76 0.22 8.09 6.51
C TYR A 76 -0.43 8.47 5.18
N SER A 77 -1.55 7.84 4.82
CA SER A 77 -2.26 8.24 3.62
C SER A 77 -2.75 9.68 3.76
N THR A 78 -2.22 10.57 2.91
CA THR A 78 -2.57 12.00 2.86
C THR A 78 -4.00 12.23 2.38
N ILE A 79 -4.59 11.19 1.78
CA ILE A 79 -5.98 11.18 1.32
C ILE A 79 -6.86 10.30 2.21
N GLY A 80 -6.33 9.65 3.25
CA GLY A 80 -7.02 8.64 4.06
C GLY A 80 -8.19 9.17 4.91
N LYS A 81 -9.06 8.28 5.41
CA LYS A 81 -10.21 8.63 6.28
C LYS A 81 -9.80 8.85 7.75
N GLY A 82 -8.53 9.12 8.01
CA GLY A 82 -7.94 9.10 9.35
C GLY A 82 -7.55 7.70 9.83
N LEU A 83 -6.83 7.65 10.94
CA LEU A 83 -6.17 6.45 11.46
C LEU A 83 -7.15 5.36 11.94
N GLY A 84 -8.29 5.74 12.55
CA GLY A 84 -9.24 4.78 13.14
C GLY A 84 -9.89 3.80 12.16
N TRP A 85 -9.78 4.07 10.85
CA TRP A 85 -10.29 3.20 9.79
C TRP A 85 -9.21 2.30 9.17
N GLN A 86 -7.94 2.49 9.53
CA GLN A 86 -6.82 1.76 8.93
C GLN A 86 -6.52 0.52 9.77
N GLN A 87 -6.48 -0.63 9.11
CA GLN A 87 -6.20 -1.92 9.74
C GLN A 87 -5.19 -2.70 8.88
N LEU A 88 -5.20 -4.03 8.97
CA LEU A 88 -4.34 -4.86 8.14
C LEU A 88 -4.81 -4.84 6.68
N GLY A 89 -3.90 -4.48 5.77
CA GLY A 89 -4.06 -4.55 4.32
C GLY A 89 -3.05 -5.49 3.66
N PRO A 90 -3.12 -5.67 2.34
CA PRO A 90 -2.32 -6.67 1.64
C PRO A 90 -0.84 -6.27 1.54
N ALA A 91 -0.54 -4.97 1.71
CA ALA A 91 0.82 -4.47 1.78
C ALA A 91 1.67 -5.18 2.84
N TYR A 92 1.08 -5.70 3.93
CA TYR A 92 1.81 -6.44 4.96
C TYR A 92 2.32 -7.79 4.44
N GLY A 93 1.43 -8.61 3.88
CA GLY A 93 1.80 -9.91 3.30
C GLY A 93 2.76 -9.73 2.13
N PHE A 94 2.51 -8.72 1.30
CA PHE A 94 3.39 -8.32 0.19
C PHE A 94 4.80 -8.01 0.67
N ALA A 95 4.94 -7.13 1.67
CA ALA A 95 6.22 -6.66 2.16
C ALA A 95 7.09 -7.78 2.73
N LYS A 96 6.48 -8.71 3.48
CA LYS A 96 7.19 -9.88 4.04
C LYS A 96 7.76 -10.80 2.97
N GLU A 97 7.10 -10.89 1.81
CA GLU A 97 7.57 -11.72 0.69
C GLU A 97 8.63 -11.03 -0.17
N MET A 98 8.58 -9.70 -0.27
CA MET A 98 9.48 -8.92 -1.14
C MET A 98 10.80 -8.55 -0.46
N ALA A 99 10.77 -8.23 0.84
CA ALA A 99 11.94 -7.69 1.52
C ALA A 99 13.00 -8.75 1.84
N THR A 100 14.26 -8.43 1.55
CA THR A 100 15.42 -9.21 1.97
C THR A 100 16.51 -8.28 2.49
N LYS A 101 17.58 -8.83 3.08
CA LYS A 101 18.74 -8.01 3.47
C LYS A 101 19.41 -7.32 2.28
N LYS A 102 19.37 -7.94 1.09
CA LYS A 102 19.95 -7.39 -0.16
C LYS A 102 19.01 -6.41 -0.86
N HIS A 103 17.71 -6.61 -0.68
CA HIS A 103 16.64 -5.82 -1.27
C HIS A 103 15.73 -5.29 -0.17
N PRO A 104 16.18 -4.27 0.60
CA PRO A 104 15.30 -3.55 1.49
C PRO A 104 14.24 -2.79 0.68
N ILE A 105 13.01 -2.74 1.17
CA ILE A 105 11.89 -2.17 0.41
C ILE A 105 11.32 -0.92 1.07
N GLY A 106 10.85 0.01 0.25
CA GLY A 106 10.09 1.18 0.70
C GLY A 106 8.65 1.12 0.19
N LEU A 107 7.69 1.18 1.10
CA LEU A 107 6.26 1.21 0.76
C LEU A 107 5.77 2.65 0.71
N ILE A 108 5.14 3.02 -0.40
CA ILE A 108 4.32 4.23 -0.52
C ILE A 108 2.86 3.79 -0.48
N VAL A 109 2.27 3.73 0.72
CA VAL A 109 0.86 3.35 0.87
C VAL A 109 0.01 4.61 0.96
N ASN A 110 -0.90 4.81 0.01
CA ASN A 110 -1.76 5.99 -0.02
C ASN A 110 -3.16 5.66 -0.53
N ALA A 111 -3.90 4.79 0.16
CA ALA A 111 -5.21 4.30 -0.28
C ALA A 111 -6.40 5.02 0.41
N ARG A 112 -7.52 5.16 -0.31
CA ARG A 112 -8.75 5.83 0.16
C ARG A 112 -9.95 4.89 0.19
N GLY A 113 -10.41 4.53 1.38
CA GLY A 113 -11.65 3.75 1.54
C GLY A 113 -12.88 4.42 0.91
N GLY A 114 -13.59 3.68 0.03
CA GLY A 114 -14.80 4.14 -0.65
C GLY A 114 -14.57 5.02 -1.88
N SER A 115 -13.34 5.15 -2.36
CA SER A 115 -13.06 5.86 -3.62
C SER A 115 -13.55 5.07 -4.83
N SER A 116 -14.18 5.75 -5.79
CA SER A 116 -14.34 5.27 -7.17
C SER A 116 -13.07 5.55 -7.97
N ILE A 117 -12.81 4.78 -9.03
CA ILE A 117 -11.72 5.04 -9.97
C ILE A 117 -11.80 6.45 -10.59
N ARG A 118 -12.99 7.05 -10.67
CA ARG A 118 -13.16 8.44 -11.15
C ARG A 118 -12.46 9.48 -10.26
N SER A 119 -12.22 9.16 -8.99
CA SER A 119 -11.43 10.00 -8.09
C SER A 119 -9.92 9.81 -8.30
N TRP A 120 -9.49 8.78 -9.03
CA TRP A 120 -8.09 8.46 -9.21
C TRP A 120 -7.52 8.92 -10.54
N VAL A 121 -8.34 9.23 -11.53
CA VAL A 121 -7.86 9.73 -12.82
C VAL A 121 -7.23 11.11 -12.68
N LYS A 122 -6.25 11.40 -13.55
CA LYS A 122 -5.59 12.70 -13.63
C LYS A 122 -6.61 13.82 -13.84
N ASN A 123 -6.40 14.97 -13.19
CA ASN A 123 -7.29 16.14 -13.22
C ASN A 123 -8.73 15.88 -12.77
N ALA A 124 -8.98 14.84 -11.97
CA ALA A 124 -10.29 14.60 -11.39
C ALA A 124 -10.69 15.76 -10.45
N LYS A 125 -11.51 16.69 -10.96
CA LYS A 125 -11.90 17.93 -10.28
C LYS A 125 -12.56 17.73 -8.90
N GLN A 126 -13.08 16.54 -8.62
CA GLN A 126 -13.73 16.18 -7.35
C GLN A 126 -12.90 15.23 -6.47
N SER A 127 -11.66 14.94 -6.85
CA SER A 127 -10.88 13.85 -6.23
C SER A 127 -10.19 14.21 -4.92
N GLY A 128 -10.12 15.47 -4.49
CA GLY A 128 -9.27 15.82 -3.34
C GLY A 128 -7.79 15.47 -3.56
N GLY A 129 -7.34 15.37 -4.82
CA GLY A 129 -5.93 15.22 -5.19
C GLY A 129 -5.36 13.79 -5.10
N TYR A 130 -6.17 12.73 -5.24
CA TYR A 130 -5.67 11.34 -5.05
C TYR A 130 -4.56 10.96 -6.03
N TYR A 131 -4.76 11.29 -7.30
CA TYR A 131 -3.75 11.11 -8.34
C TYR A 131 -2.49 11.92 -8.04
N ASP A 132 -2.67 13.21 -7.77
CA ASP A 132 -1.56 14.15 -7.57
C ASP A 132 -0.72 13.76 -6.36
N GLU A 133 -1.35 13.36 -5.26
CA GLU A 133 -0.66 12.87 -4.07
C GLU A 133 0.04 11.53 -4.30
N ALA A 134 -0.54 10.61 -5.09
CA ALA A 134 0.15 9.37 -5.46
C ALA A 134 1.43 9.66 -6.26
N VAL A 135 1.37 10.57 -7.25
CA VAL A 135 2.54 10.99 -8.02
C VAL A 135 3.56 11.71 -7.15
N ARG A 136 3.12 12.70 -6.36
CA ARG A 136 3.98 13.53 -5.51
C ARG A 136 4.74 12.69 -4.48
N ARG A 137 4.03 11.85 -3.71
CA ARG A 137 4.64 10.97 -2.70
C ARG A 137 5.59 9.95 -3.32
N THR A 138 5.27 9.44 -4.51
CA THR A 138 6.15 8.51 -5.21
C THR A 138 7.43 9.19 -5.68
N LYS A 139 7.36 10.42 -6.22
CA LYS A 139 8.54 11.20 -6.60
C LYS A 139 9.45 11.51 -5.41
N GLU A 140 8.87 11.83 -4.26
CA GLU A 140 9.64 12.00 -3.02
C GLU A 140 10.32 10.70 -2.59
N ALA A 141 9.61 9.57 -2.62
CA ALA A 141 10.17 8.27 -2.29
C ALA A 141 11.32 7.85 -3.23
N MET A 142 11.23 8.18 -4.52
CA MET A 142 12.26 7.88 -5.52
C MET A 142 13.62 8.55 -5.24
N LYS A 143 13.69 9.52 -4.32
CA LYS A 143 14.97 10.06 -3.81
C LYS A 143 15.77 9.03 -2.99
N TYR A 144 15.10 7.97 -2.50
CA TYR A 144 15.69 6.92 -1.64
C TYR A 144 15.90 5.58 -2.37
N GLY A 145 15.44 5.44 -3.61
CA GLY A 145 15.45 4.15 -4.29
C GLY A 145 14.77 4.15 -5.66
N THR A 146 14.50 2.95 -6.18
CA THR A 146 13.88 2.78 -7.50
C THR A 146 12.49 2.19 -7.35
N LEU A 147 11.49 2.83 -7.95
CA LEU A 147 10.14 2.28 -8.06
C LEU A 147 10.15 1.01 -8.90
N LYS A 148 9.64 -0.09 -8.34
CA LYS A 148 9.65 -1.42 -8.97
C LYS A 148 8.28 -1.84 -9.47
N ALA A 149 7.21 -1.43 -8.82
CA ALA A 149 5.85 -1.72 -9.27
C ALA A 149 4.80 -0.80 -8.62
N ILE A 150 3.65 -0.72 -9.27
CA ILE A 150 2.39 -0.22 -8.71
C ILE A 150 1.53 -1.42 -8.32
N ILE A 151 1.06 -1.42 -7.07
CA ILE A 151 0.10 -2.37 -6.53
C ILE A 151 -1.24 -1.65 -6.42
N TRP A 152 -2.21 -2.08 -7.23
CA TRP A 152 -3.54 -1.50 -7.30
C TRP A 152 -4.59 -2.48 -6.77
N HIS A 153 -5.39 -2.03 -5.80
CA HIS A 153 -6.55 -2.77 -5.34
C HIS A 153 -7.77 -1.86 -5.18
N GLN A 154 -8.61 -1.86 -6.20
CA GLN A 154 -9.86 -1.13 -6.24
C GLN A 154 -10.80 -1.75 -7.26
N GLY A 155 -12.09 -1.50 -7.08
CA GLY A 155 -13.11 -1.93 -8.02
C GLY A 155 -14.49 -2.01 -7.40
N GLU A 156 -14.59 -2.13 -6.08
CA GLU A 156 -15.86 -2.39 -5.40
C GLU A 156 -16.86 -1.26 -5.65
N ALA A 157 -16.41 0.00 -5.67
CA ALA A 157 -17.25 1.16 -5.97
C ALA A 157 -17.70 1.26 -7.45
N ASP A 158 -17.07 0.51 -8.36
CA ASP A 158 -17.25 0.61 -9.81
C ASP A 158 -17.58 -0.74 -10.47
N CYS A 159 -17.79 -1.80 -9.68
CA CYS A 159 -17.89 -3.19 -10.16
C CYS A 159 -19.08 -3.43 -11.11
N HIS A 160 -20.05 -2.51 -11.13
CA HIS A 160 -21.21 -2.52 -12.02
C HIS A 160 -20.95 -1.92 -13.40
N HIS A 161 -19.75 -1.40 -13.64
CA HIS A 161 -19.37 -0.68 -14.85
C HIS A 161 -18.03 -1.19 -15.40
N SER A 162 -17.90 -2.50 -15.60
CA SER A 162 -16.65 -3.17 -15.98
C SER A 162 -15.98 -2.56 -17.22
N GLU A 163 -16.73 -2.29 -18.29
CA GLU A 163 -16.18 -1.70 -19.52
C GLU A 163 -15.67 -0.27 -19.29
N ALA A 164 -16.46 0.59 -18.66
CA ALA A 164 -16.02 1.95 -18.33
C ALA A 164 -14.84 1.94 -17.34
N TYR A 165 -14.75 0.92 -16.49
CA TYR A 165 -13.60 0.73 -15.61
C TYR A 165 -12.35 0.33 -16.39
N ARG A 166 -12.46 -0.58 -17.37
CA ARG A 166 -11.37 -1.03 -18.26
C ARG A 166 -10.65 0.15 -18.90
N GLU A 167 -11.41 1.08 -19.47
CA GLU A 167 -10.88 2.30 -20.06
C GLU A 167 -10.17 3.18 -19.01
N LYS A 168 -10.80 3.36 -17.85
CA LYS A 168 -10.28 4.24 -16.79
C LYS A 168 -9.03 3.71 -16.11
N ILE A 169 -8.94 2.40 -15.85
CA ILE A 169 -7.73 1.81 -15.27
C ILE A 169 -6.57 1.86 -16.27
N THR A 170 -6.84 1.64 -17.56
CA THR A 170 -5.83 1.78 -18.61
C THR A 170 -5.29 3.20 -18.67
N GLN A 171 -6.19 4.19 -18.69
CA GLN A 171 -5.81 5.60 -18.69
C GLN A 171 -5.03 5.97 -17.41
N LEU A 172 -5.54 5.61 -16.24
CA LEU A 172 -4.90 5.89 -14.95
C LEU A 172 -3.48 5.35 -14.89
N MET A 173 -3.27 4.08 -15.25
CA MET A 173 -1.95 3.46 -15.18
C MET A 173 -1.00 4.04 -16.23
N THR A 174 -1.51 4.41 -17.39
CA THR A 174 -0.74 5.12 -18.44
C THR A 174 -0.30 6.49 -17.95
N ASP A 175 -1.21 7.26 -17.35
CA ASP A 175 -0.89 8.58 -16.79
C ASP A 175 0.15 8.48 -15.66
N LEU A 176 -0.03 7.53 -14.73
CA LEU A 176 0.94 7.31 -13.64
C LEU A 176 2.33 6.96 -14.20
N ARG A 177 2.41 6.05 -15.19
CA ARG A 177 3.67 5.70 -15.85
C ARG A 177 4.33 6.92 -16.50
N ASN A 178 3.56 7.72 -17.21
CA ASN A 178 4.05 8.94 -17.87
C ASN A 178 4.57 9.97 -16.85
N ASP A 179 3.79 10.29 -15.82
CA ASP A 179 4.15 11.32 -14.85
C ASP A 179 5.28 10.89 -13.90
N LEU A 180 5.50 9.58 -13.76
CA LEU A 180 6.65 8.99 -13.05
C LEU A 180 7.86 8.74 -13.96
N GLY A 181 7.73 8.93 -15.28
CA GLY A 181 8.81 8.72 -16.26
C GLY A 181 9.20 7.25 -16.44
N MET A 182 8.25 6.32 -16.25
CA MET A 182 8.49 4.88 -16.28
C MET A 182 7.44 4.16 -17.14
N PRO A 183 7.54 4.22 -18.49
CA PRO A 183 6.52 3.69 -19.41
C PRO A 183 6.23 2.19 -19.24
N ASP A 184 7.22 1.40 -18.84
CA ASP A 184 7.09 -0.06 -18.66
C ASP A 184 6.96 -0.48 -17.19
N LEU A 185 6.68 0.46 -16.28
CA LEU A 185 6.57 0.15 -14.85
C LEU A 185 5.55 -0.98 -14.61
N PRO A 186 5.93 -2.09 -13.96
CA PRO A 186 5.02 -3.16 -13.63
C PRO A 186 3.80 -2.70 -12.84
N VAL A 187 2.61 -3.13 -13.26
CA VAL A 187 1.35 -2.88 -12.56
C VAL A 187 0.70 -4.21 -12.19
N VAL A 188 0.45 -4.43 -10.90
CA VAL A 188 -0.27 -5.62 -10.45
C VAL A 188 -1.60 -5.20 -9.86
N VAL A 189 -2.68 -5.78 -10.38
CA VAL A 189 -4.07 -5.45 -10.09
C VAL A 189 -4.75 -6.64 -9.42
N GLY A 190 -5.49 -6.42 -8.33
CA GLY A 190 -6.20 -7.50 -7.65
C GLY A 190 -7.66 -7.59 -8.07
N GLN A 191 -8.17 -8.82 -8.18
CA GLN A 191 -9.60 -9.07 -8.19
C GLN A 191 -10.23 -8.64 -6.86
N ILE A 192 -11.47 -8.15 -6.93
CA ILE A 192 -12.29 -7.88 -5.75
C ILE A 192 -12.93 -9.16 -5.22
N ALA A 193 -13.69 -9.08 -4.14
CA ALA A 193 -14.42 -10.20 -3.55
C ALA A 193 -15.14 -11.08 -4.59
N GLN A 194 -15.04 -12.40 -4.46
CA GLN A 194 -15.69 -13.37 -5.35
C GLN A 194 -17.19 -13.55 -5.02
N TRP A 195 -17.61 -13.17 -3.81
CA TRP A 195 -19.00 -13.24 -3.38
C TRP A 195 -19.80 -12.00 -3.80
N ASN A 196 -21.11 -12.16 -4.01
CA ASN A 196 -21.99 -11.07 -4.42
C ASN A 196 -22.50 -10.26 -3.23
N TRP A 197 -21.63 -9.41 -2.66
CA TRP A 197 -21.99 -8.47 -1.59
C TRP A 197 -22.89 -7.31 -2.09
N THR A 198 -22.99 -7.10 -3.40
CA THR A 198 -23.72 -5.96 -3.97
C THR A 198 -25.23 -6.09 -3.74
N ARG A 199 -25.75 -7.32 -3.70
CA ARG A 199 -27.15 -7.68 -3.43
C ARG A 199 -28.17 -6.88 -4.25
N LYS A 200 -27.79 -6.42 -5.44
CA LYS A 200 -28.66 -5.67 -6.34
C LYS A 200 -29.44 -6.64 -7.23
N PRO A 201 -30.79 -6.66 -7.17
CA PRO A 201 -31.60 -7.58 -7.99
C PRO A 201 -31.37 -7.44 -9.50
N HIS A 202 -30.93 -6.26 -9.95
CA HIS A 202 -30.63 -5.96 -11.36
C HIS A 202 -29.18 -6.32 -11.76
N ILE A 203 -28.40 -6.93 -10.87
CA ILE A 203 -27.00 -7.35 -11.11
C ILE A 203 -26.81 -8.76 -10.53
N PRO A 204 -27.50 -9.77 -11.09
CA PRO A 204 -27.47 -11.13 -10.56
C PRO A 204 -26.06 -11.74 -10.57
N GLU A 205 -25.21 -11.33 -11.51
CA GLU A 205 -23.82 -11.79 -11.64
C GLU A 205 -22.87 -11.16 -10.60
N GLY A 206 -23.33 -10.14 -9.85
CA GLY A 206 -22.57 -9.53 -8.76
C GLY A 206 -21.22 -8.95 -9.19
N THR A 207 -20.14 -9.49 -8.61
CA THR A 207 -18.75 -9.06 -8.88
C THR A 207 -18.11 -9.82 -10.05
N LYS A 208 -18.75 -10.87 -10.56
CA LYS A 208 -18.16 -11.76 -11.57
C LYS A 208 -17.75 -11.03 -12.86
N PRO A 209 -18.59 -10.19 -13.50
CA PRO A 209 -18.21 -9.51 -14.74
C PRO A 209 -16.99 -8.60 -14.55
N PHE A 210 -16.88 -7.95 -13.40
CA PHE A 210 -15.73 -7.13 -13.06
C PHE A 210 -14.47 -7.98 -12.89
N ASN A 211 -14.54 -9.07 -12.13
CA ASN A 211 -13.40 -9.96 -11.90
C ASN A 211 -12.93 -10.68 -13.17
N ASP A 212 -13.85 -11.01 -14.09
CA ASP A 212 -13.53 -11.55 -15.41
C ASP A 212 -12.76 -10.52 -16.25
N MET A 213 -13.21 -9.27 -16.29
CA MET A 213 -12.49 -8.19 -16.98
C MET A 213 -11.09 -7.95 -16.37
N ILE A 214 -10.96 -7.91 -15.04
CA ILE A 214 -9.67 -7.72 -14.37
C ILE A 214 -8.71 -8.89 -14.63
N LYS A 215 -9.22 -10.12 -14.78
CA LYS A 215 -8.41 -11.28 -15.13
C LYS A 215 -7.69 -11.12 -16.47
N GLU A 216 -8.25 -10.32 -17.38
CA GLU A 216 -7.69 -10.03 -18.70
C GLU A 216 -6.84 -8.75 -18.75
N ILE A 217 -6.48 -8.15 -17.59
CA ILE A 217 -5.75 -6.87 -17.51
C ILE A 217 -4.51 -6.81 -18.43
N SER A 218 -3.74 -7.91 -18.52
CA SER A 218 -2.53 -7.99 -19.33
C SER A 218 -2.79 -7.88 -20.84
N ALA A 219 -4.02 -8.14 -21.31
CA ALA A 219 -4.39 -8.03 -22.71
C ALA A 219 -4.61 -6.58 -23.16
N PHE A 220 -4.88 -5.66 -22.24
CA PHE A 220 -5.19 -4.26 -22.56
C PHE A 220 -4.34 -3.23 -21.79
N LEU A 221 -3.57 -3.67 -20.80
CA LEU A 221 -2.54 -2.88 -20.13
C LEU A 221 -1.21 -3.65 -20.19
N PRO A 222 -0.26 -3.29 -21.07
CA PRO A 222 1.05 -3.91 -21.13
C PRO A 222 1.81 -3.84 -19.80
N HIS A 223 2.75 -4.76 -19.57
CA HIS A 223 3.52 -4.86 -18.31
C HIS A 223 2.64 -4.92 -17.06
N SER A 224 1.53 -5.64 -17.13
CA SER A 224 0.62 -5.82 -16.00
C SER A 224 0.26 -7.27 -15.73
N ALA A 225 -0.23 -7.55 -14.52
CA ALA A 225 -0.71 -8.85 -14.11
C ALA A 225 -1.92 -8.75 -13.16
N CYS A 226 -2.75 -9.78 -13.16
CA CYS A 226 -3.89 -9.94 -12.26
C CYS A 226 -3.52 -10.83 -11.06
N VAL A 227 -4.01 -10.48 -9.88
CA VAL A 227 -3.99 -11.30 -8.67
C VAL A 227 -5.39 -11.83 -8.37
N SER A 228 -5.53 -13.15 -8.30
CA SER A 228 -6.79 -13.80 -7.95
C SER A 228 -7.16 -13.59 -6.48
N SER A 229 -8.46 -13.37 -6.22
CA SER A 229 -9.09 -13.35 -4.89
C SER A 229 -9.83 -14.65 -4.56
N GLU A 230 -9.64 -15.71 -5.35
CA GLU A 230 -10.24 -17.02 -5.12
C GLU A 230 -9.79 -17.63 -3.78
N GLY A 231 -10.73 -18.21 -3.05
CA GLY A 231 -10.51 -18.79 -1.72
C GLY A 231 -10.26 -17.77 -0.60
N LEU A 232 -10.42 -16.46 -0.87
CA LEU A 232 -10.42 -15.44 0.17
C LEU A 232 -11.80 -15.30 0.81
N THR A 233 -11.81 -14.89 2.08
CA THR A 233 -12.99 -14.87 2.97
C THR A 233 -13.37 -13.45 3.37
N PRO A 234 -14.68 -13.19 3.60
CA PRO A 234 -15.17 -11.89 4.04
C PRO A 234 -14.76 -11.56 5.46
N LEU A 235 -14.67 -10.26 5.77
CA LEU A 235 -14.38 -9.74 7.10
C LEU A 235 -15.46 -10.10 8.13
N LYS A 236 -16.72 -10.15 7.69
CA LYS A 236 -17.88 -10.45 8.54
C LYS A 236 -18.69 -11.60 7.97
N ASP A 237 -19.24 -11.39 6.79
CA ASP A 237 -20.08 -12.31 6.04
C ASP A 237 -20.09 -11.89 4.55
N GLU A 238 -20.79 -12.62 3.70
CA GLU A 238 -20.86 -12.34 2.26
C GLU A 238 -21.62 -11.03 1.91
N THR A 239 -22.04 -10.25 2.89
CA THR A 239 -22.59 -8.89 2.67
C THR A 239 -21.51 -7.82 2.75
N ASP A 240 -20.37 -8.15 3.34
CA ASP A 240 -19.25 -7.25 3.50
C ASP A 240 -18.28 -7.41 2.31
N PRO A 241 -17.93 -6.34 1.57
CA PRO A 241 -16.97 -6.43 0.47
C PRO A 241 -15.51 -6.64 0.93
N HIS A 242 -15.22 -6.52 2.21
CA HIS A 242 -13.85 -6.49 2.71
C HIS A 242 -13.33 -7.89 3.03
N PHE A 243 -12.04 -8.11 2.78
CA PHE A 243 -11.34 -9.33 3.16
C PHE A 243 -10.96 -9.32 4.65
N ASP A 244 -11.03 -10.48 5.29
CA ASP A 244 -10.50 -10.68 6.64
C ASP A 244 -8.96 -10.59 6.69
N ALA A 245 -8.38 -10.62 7.90
CA ALA A 245 -6.94 -10.48 8.10
C ALA A 245 -6.12 -11.59 7.41
N ALA A 246 -6.57 -12.85 7.49
CA ALA A 246 -5.88 -13.99 6.88
C ALA A 246 -5.86 -13.85 5.35
N SER A 247 -6.99 -13.46 4.77
CA SER A 247 -7.16 -13.23 3.35
C SER A 247 -6.32 -12.06 2.84
N GLN A 248 -6.21 -10.97 3.62
CA GLN A 248 -5.33 -9.85 3.28
C GLN A 248 -3.85 -10.27 3.20
N ILE A 249 -3.39 -11.13 4.13
CA ILE A 249 -2.02 -11.68 4.09
C ILE A 249 -1.82 -12.54 2.85
N ILE A 250 -2.75 -13.46 2.55
CA ILE A 250 -2.69 -14.32 1.37
C ILE A 250 -2.67 -13.48 0.09
N LEU A 251 -3.55 -12.48 -0.01
CA LEU A 251 -3.64 -11.57 -1.14
C LEU A 251 -2.31 -10.82 -1.35
N GLY A 252 -1.71 -10.31 -0.27
CA GLY A 252 -0.38 -9.70 -0.28
C GLY A 252 0.70 -10.61 -0.86
N ARG A 253 0.74 -11.90 -0.45
CA ARG A 253 1.68 -12.88 -1.00
C ARG A 253 1.48 -13.11 -2.49
N ARG A 254 0.22 -13.14 -2.95
CA ARG A 254 -0.11 -13.29 -4.38
C ARG A 254 0.35 -12.07 -5.18
N TYR A 255 0.19 -10.85 -4.67
CA TYR A 255 0.79 -9.65 -5.27
C TYR A 255 2.31 -9.76 -5.41
N ALA A 256 3.00 -10.19 -4.35
CA ALA A 256 4.46 -10.34 -4.40
C ALA A 256 4.90 -11.35 -5.45
N LYS A 257 4.17 -12.47 -5.60
CA LYS A 257 4.43 -13.48 -6.62
C LYS A 257 4.34 -12.90 -8.04
N GLU A 258 3.30 -12.14 -8.35
CA GLU A 258 3.14 -11.55 -9.68
C GLU A 258 4.15 -10.43 -9.95
N VAL A 259 4.47 -9.60 -8.95
CA VAL A 259 5.54 -8.60 -9.07
C VAL A 259 6.87 -9.28 -9.39
N LYS A 260 7.26 -10.32 -8.65
CA LYS A 260 8.51 -11.08 -8.89
C LYS A 260 8.58 -11.62 -10.33
N LYS A 261 7.46 -12.07 -10.90
CA LYS A 261 7.41 -12.52 -12.31
C LYS A 261 7.60 -11.38 -13.31
N LEU A 262 7.13 -10.18 -12.99
CA LEU A 262 7.25 -9.03 -13.91
C LEU A 262 8.63 -8.37 -13.86
N ILE A 263 9.29 -8.35 -12.69
CA ILE A 263 10.61 -7.72 -12.52
C ILE A 263 11.80 -8.63 -12.85
N ASN A 264 11.59 -9.95 -12.92
CA ASN A 264 12.62 -10.94 -13.26
C ASN A 264 12.56 -11.41 -14.73
N LYS A 265 11.72 -10.78 -15.55
CA LYS A 265 11.71 -10.97 -17.01
C LYS A 265 12.72 -10.04 -17.65
#